data_AF-A0A941L2U1-F1
#
_entry.id   AF-A0A941L2U1-F1
#
_cell.length_a   1.000
_cell.length_b   1.000
_cell.length_c   1.000
_cell.angle_alpha   90.00
_cell.angle_beta   90.00
_cell.angle_gamma   90.00
#
_symmetry.space_group_name_H-M   'P 1'
#
loop_
_entity.id
_entity.type
_entity.pdbx_description
1 polymer ?
#
loop_
_entity_poly.entity_id
_entity_poly.type
_entity_poly.pdbx_seq_one_letter_code
_entity_poly.pdbx_strand_id
1 'polypeptide(L)'
;YMCDRIAVMFNGKIVEIAETEELLSNPIHPYTKRLISSIPIPDPSYERERYELDFTELDSIIKNNSNNDPMVEVKDNHFVATHDIKGIL
;
A
#
# COMPACT_ATOMS: atom_id res chain seq x y z
N TYR A 1 9.07 -1.85 -16.57
CA TYR A 1 7.66 -2.00 -16.17
C TYR A 1 6.75 -1.50 -17.29
N MET A 2 5.47 -1.90 -17.34
CA MET A 2 4.53 -1.46 -18.40
C MET A 2 3.93 -0.08 -18.12
N CYS A 3 4.00 0.37 -16.87
CA CYS A 3 3.57 1.68 -16.39
C CYS A 3 4.75 2.36 -15.70
N ASP A 4 4.75 3.69 -15.70
CA ASP A 4 5.73 4.49 -14.94
C ASP A 4 5.31 4.56 -13.47
N ARG A 5 4.02 4.81 -13.19
CA ARG A 5 3.47 4.95 -11.83
C ARG A 5 2.33 3.98 -11.56
N ILE A 6 2.20 3.56 -10.30
CA ILE A 6 1.12 2.71 -9.81
C ILE A 6 0.31 3.49 -8.77
N ALA A 7 -1.02 3.45 -8.90
CA ALA A 7 -1.95 3.86 -7.86
C ALA A 7 -2.66 2.62 -7.31
N VAL A 8 -2.56 2.40 -6.01
CA VAL A 8 -3.23 1.30 -5.31
C VAL A 8 -4.52 1.83 -4.71
N MET A 9 -5.59 1.07 -4.88
CA MET A 9 -6.91 1.42 -4.35
C MET A 9 -7.44 0.34 -3.42
N PHE A 10 -8.11 0.76 -2.36
CA PHE A 10 -8.89 -0.12 -1.50
C PHE A 10 -10.26 0.51 -1.23
N ASN A 11 -11.31 -0.29 -1.38
CA ASN A 11 -12.69 0.12 -1.12
C ASN A 11 -13.09 1.45 -1.80
N GLY A 12 -12.66 1.64 -3.05
CA GLY A 12 -12.96 2.84 -3.86
C GLY A 12 -12.09 4.06 -3.56
N LYS A 13 -11.10 3.98 -2.67
CA LYS A 13 -10.19 5.09 -2.34
C LYS A 13 -8.76 4.76 -2.74
N ILE A 14 -8.03 5.75 -3.23
CA ILE A 14 -6.59 5.62 -3.45
C ILE A 14 -5.90 5.64 -2.09
N VAL A 15 -5.06 4.64 -1.88
CA VAL A 15 -4.36 4.43 -0.61
C VAL A 15 -2.86 4.66 -0.72
N GLU A 16 -2.28 4.45 -1.90
CA GLU A 16 -0.86 4.63 -2.16
C GLU A 16 -0.60 4.93 -3.64
N ILE A 17 0.30 5.86 -3.95
CA ILE A 17 0.75 6.16 -5.32
C ILE A 17 2.27 6.33 -5.30
N ALA A 18 3.00 5.65 -6.18
CA ALA A 18 4.43 5.89 -6.38
C ALA A 18 4.89 5.49 -7.79
N GLU A 19 6.14 5.79 -8.12
CA GLU A 19 6.85 5.17 -9.25
C GLU A 19 6.82 3.65 -9.09
N THR A 20 6.77 2.94 -10.21
CA THR A 20 6.54 1.49 -10.19
C THR A 20 7.65 0.75 -9.44
N GLU A 21 8.91 1.18 -9.61
CA GLU A 21 10.05 0.59 -8.91
C GLU A 21 9.98 0.82 -7.39
N GLU A 22 9.65 2.04 -6.97
CA GLU A 22 9.52 2.38 -5.55
C GLU A 22 8.33 1.64 -4.92
N LEU A 23 7.17 1.58 -5.58
CA LEU A 23 6.00 0.90 -5.03
C LEU A 23 6.19 -0.61 -4.86
N LEU A 24 6.92 -1.24 -5.81
CA LEU A 24 7.17 -2.68 -5.76
C LEU A 24 8.28 -3.05 -4.76
N SER A 25 9.25 -2.17 -4.55
CA SER A 25 10.40 -2.42 -3.66
C SER A 25 10.18 -1.93 -2.24
N ASN A 26 9.45 -0.84 -2.06
CA ASN A 26 9.18 -0.17 -0.80
C ASN A 26 7.68 0.16 -0.62
N PRO A 27 6.76 -0.83 -0.70
CA PRO A 27 5.36 -0.59 -0.41
C PRO A 27 5.19 -0.16 1.06
N ILE A 28 4.45 0.91 1.33
CA ILE A 28 4.29 1.46 2.69
C ILE A 28 2.94 1.07 3.30
N HIS A 29 1.85 1.25 2.56
CA HIS A 29 0.50 0.97 3.04
C HIS A 29 0.36 -0.54 3.30
N PRO A 30 -0.16 -1.02 4.45
CA PRO A 30 -0.29 -2.44 4.76
C PRO A 30 -1.05 -3.21 3.70
N TYR A 31 -2.10 -2.63 3.13
CA TYR A 31 -2.81 -3.22 1.99
C TYR A 31 -1.90 -3.44 0.78
N THR A 32 -1.09 -2.45 0.40
CA THR A 32 -0.12 -2.59 -0.70
C THR A 32 0.91 -3.67 -0.39
N LYS A 33 1.47 -3.70 0.83
CA LYS A 33 2.40 -4.76 1.28
C LYS A 33 1.82 -6.15 1.10
N ARG A 34 0.53 -6.35 1.43
CA ARG A 34 -0.15 -7.62 1.21
C ARG A 34 -0.36 -7.94 -0.27
N LEU A 35 -0.71 -6.94 -1.09
CA LEU A 35 -0.84 -7.15 -2.54
C LEU A 35 0.51 -7.56 -3.16
N ILE A 36 1.59 -6.87 -2.80
CA ILE A 36 2.93 -7.16 -3.32
C ILE A 36 3.44 -8.54 -2.84
N SER A 37 3.22 -8.91 -1.58
CA SER A 37 3.59 -10.24 -1.08
C SER A 37 2.78 -11.39 -1.72
N SER A 38 1.68 -11.08 -2.41
CA SER A 38 0.92 -12.06 -3.19
C SER A 38 1.54 -12.35 -4.57
N ILE A 39 2.58 -11.61 -4.97
CA ILE A 39 3.31 -11.85 -6.22
C ILE A 39 4.06 -13.19 -6.12
N PRO A 40 3.85 -14.12 -7.06
CA PRO A 40 4.48 -15.44 -7.01
C PRO A 40 5.98 -15.33 -7.29
N ILE A 41 6.78 -15.85 -6.36
CA ILE A 41 8.22 -16.02 -6.56
C ILE A 41 8.46 -17.39 -7.23
N PRO A 42 9.24 -17.44 -8.35
CA PRO A 42 9.46 -18.68 -9.10
C PRO A 42 10.29 -19.73 -8.37
N ASP A 43 11.02 -19.34 -7.33
CA ASP A 43 11.84 -20.25 -6.54
C ASP A 43 10.97 -21.15 -5.65
N PRO A 44 11.01 -22.48 -5.83
CA PRO A 44 10.22 -23.42 -5.04
C PRO A 44 10.68 -23.52 -3.57
N SER A 45 11.89 -23.05 -3.25
CA SER A 45 12.42 -23.00 -1.88
C SER A 45 12.02 -21.74 -1.12
N TYR A 46 11.38 -20.77 -1.78
CA TYR A 46 10.94 -19.53 -1.16
C TYR A 46 9.74 -19.76 -0.24
N GLU A 47 9.95 -19.60 1.07
CA GLU A 47 8.86 -19.54 2.04
C GLU A 47 8.22 -18.15 2.02
N ARG A 48 6.93 -18.09 1.70
CA ARG A 48 6.20 -16.82 1.64
C ARG A 48 5.90 -16.31 3.04
N GLU A 49 6.30 -15.09 3.33
CA GLU A 49 5.77 -14.34 4.47
C GLU A 49 4.27 -14.08 4.24
N ARG A 50 3.43 -14.63 5.12
CA ARG A 50 1.99 -14.42 5.08
C ARG A 50 1.67 -13.13 5.82
N TYR A 51 1.33 -12.08 5.09
CA TYR A 51 0.78 -10.87 5.70
C TYR A 51 -0.68 -11.11 6.11
N GLU A 52 -0.88 -11.51 7.37
CA GLU A 52 -2.18 -11.40 8.00
C GLU A 52 -2.53 -9.92 8.11
N LEU A 53 -3.55 -9.49 7.35
CA LEU A 53 -4.16 -8.18 7.52
C LEU A 53 -5.53 -8.37 8.14
N ASP A 54 -5.81 -7.59 9.17
CA ASP A 54 -7.17 -7.37 9.64
C ASP A 54 -7.85 -6.36 8.70
N PHE A 55 -8.65 -6.88 7.77
CA PHE A 55 -9.44 -6.04 6.87
C PHE A 55 -10.48 -5.19 7.60
N THR A 56 -10.92 -5.61 8.78
CA THR A 56 -11.90 -4.88 9.60
C THR A 56 -11.29 -3.60 10.14
N GLU A 57 -10.06 -3.69 10.63
CA GLU A 57 -9.27 -2.55 11.07
C GLU A 57 -9.01 -1.61 9.89
N LEU A 58 -8.56 -2.14 8.76
CA LEU A 58 -8.29 -1.37 7.54
C LEU A 58 -9.54 -0.65 7.00
N ASP A 59 -10.68 -1.35 6.94
CA ASP A 59 -11.96 -0.75 6.54
C ASP A 59 -12.40 0.37 7.50
N SER A 60 -12.17 0.20 8.80
CA SER A 60 -12.53 1.20 9.81
C SER A 60 -11.66 2.46 9.66
N ILE A 61 -10.35 2.27 9.49
CA ILE A 61 -9.37 3.33 9.24
C ILE A 61 -9.73 4.12 7.97
N ILE A 62 -10.08 3.44 6.89
CA ILE A 62 -10.40 4.04 5.58
C ILE A 62 -11.77 4.70 5.56
N LYS A 63 -12.77 4.15 6.27
CA LYS A 63 -14.11 4.78 6.41
C LYS A 63 -14.06 6.09 7.20
N ASN A 64 -13.23 6.16 8.24
CA ASN A 64 -13.11 7.34 9.10
C ASN A 64 -12.40 8.51 8.43
N ASN A 65 -11.68 8.25 7.33
CA ASN A 65 -11.05 9.25 6.51
C ASN A 65 -12.11 9.86 5.57
N SER A 66 -12.72 10.98 5.96
CA SER A 66 -13.63 11.75 5.11
C SER A 66 -12.91 12.05 3.79
N ASN A 67 -13.62 12.03 2.65
CA ASN A 67 -13.05 12.00 1.29
C ASN A 67 -12.09 13.15 0.88
N ASN A 68 -11.63 13.98 1.83
CA ASN A 68 -10.86 15.19 1.64
C ASN A 68 -9.53 15.23 2.41
N ASP A 69 -9.14 14.23 3.22
CA ASP A 69 -7.80 14.30 3.81
C ASP A 69 -6.74 14.11 2.71
N PRO A 70 -5.76 15.03 2.59
CA PRO A 70 -4.74 14.94 1.55
C PRO A 70 -3.84 13.74 1.81
N MET A 71 -3.38 13.06 0.75
CA MET A 71 -2.32 12.07 0.87
C MET A 71 -1.02 12.75 1.33
N VAL A 72 -0.20 12.05 2.11
CA VAL A 72 1.11 12.55 2.54
C VAL A 72 2.17 12.02 1.61
N GLU A 73 3.00 12.92 1.13
CA GLU A 73 4.23 12.55 0.44
C GLU A 73 5.26 12.06 1.46
N VAL A 74 5.66 10.80 1.33
CA VAL A 74 6.65 10.18 2.22
C VAL A 74 8.06 10.26 1.63
N LYS A 75 8.20 10.25 0.31
CA LYS A 75 9.48 10.34 -0.41
C LYS A 75 9.27 10.50 -1.92
N ASP A 76 9.99 11.39 -2.62
CA ASP A 76 10.11 11.41 -4.10
C ASP A 76 8.82 11.07 -4.90
N ASN A 77 7.73 11.83 -4.72
CA ASN A 77 6.42 11.56 -5.36
C ASN A 77 5.74 10.22 -4.98
N HIS A 78 6.14 9.63 -3.86
CA HIS A 78 5.46 8.53 -3.18
C HIS A 78 4.46 9.11 -2.19
N PHE A 79 3.18 8.91 -2.46
CA PHE A 79 2.07 9.39 -1.66
C PHE A 79 1.39 8.23 -0.96
N VAL A 80 1.12 8.37 0.34
CA VAL A 80 0.39 7.39 1.15
C VAL A 80 -0.77 8.11 1.84
N ALA A 81 -1.93 7.45 1.91
CA ALA A 81 -3.07 8.05 2.58
C ALA A 81 -2.81 8.25 4.09
N THR A 82 -3.25 9.40 4.62
CA THR A 82 -2.95 9.89 5.99
C THR A 82 -3.37 8.99 7.13
N HIS A 83 -4.32 8.09 6.88
CA HIS A 83 -4.85 7.19 7.90
C HIS A 83 -3.86 6.09 8.29
N ASP A 84 -2.76 5.94 7.56
CA ASP A 84 -1.81 4.82 7.65
C ASP A 84 -0.43 5.16 8.23
N ILE A 85 -0.15 6.44 8.48
CA ILE A 85 1.16 6.91 8.96
C ILE A 85 1.22 7.14 10.47
N LYS A 86 0.10 7.04 11.19
CA LYS A 86 0.02 7.36 12.62
C LYS A 86 0.83 6.44 13.55
N GLY A 87 1.48 5.41 13.03
CA GLY A 87 2.40 4.53 13.78
C GLY A 87 3.70 4.15 13.06
N ILE A 88 4.01 4.79 11.92
CA ILE A 88 5.21 4.47 11.10
C ILE A 88 6.21 5.66 11.04
N LEU A 89 5.84 6.82 11.61
CA LEU A 89 6.75 7.95 11.88
C LEU A 89 7.25 7.92 13.32
#